data_AF-A0A4U8TCK2-F1
#
_entry.id   AF-A0A4U8TCK2-F1
#
_cell.length_a   1.000
_cell.length_b   1.000
_cell.length_c   1.000
_cell.angle_alpha   90.00
_cell.angle_beta   90.00
_cell.angle_gamma   90.00
#
_symmetry.space_group_name_H-M   'P 1'
#
loop_
_entity.id
_entity.type
_entity.pdbx_description
1 polymer ?
#
loop_
_entity_poly.entity_id
_entity_poly.type
_entity_poly.pdbx_seq_one_letter_code
_entity_poly.pdbx_strand_id
1 'polypeptide(L)' 'MRVSFVCILCILSLALSGCSRSVVYKEVYLPTNCDVKARVKPVNKGSSALFLKEILIYTQGLEQDLAYCKGEYGK' A
#
# COMPACT_ATOMS: atom_id res chain seq x y z
N MET A 1 4.81 -53.55 21.46
CA MET A 1 5.52 -52.86 20.36
C MET A 1 4.59 -52.29 19.28
N ARG A 2 3.54 -52.99 18.84
CA ARG A 2 2.61 -52.49 17.78
C ARG A 2 1.82 -51.23 18.19
N VAL A 3 1.31 -51.16 19.41
CA VAL A 3 0.47 -50.04 19.89
C VAL A 3 1.26 -48.73 20.05
N SER A 4 2.51 -48.83 20.53
CA SER A 4 3.36 -47.66 20.75
C SER A 4 3.73 -46.96 19.44
N PHE A 5 3.95 -47.73 18.36
CA PHE A 5 4.24 -47.19 17.03
C PHE A 5 3.05 -46.44 16.41
N VAL A 6 1.82 -46.91 16.66
CA VAL A 6 0.58 -46.27 16.20
C VAL A 6 0.37 -44.91 16.89
N CYS A 7 0.62 -44.82 18.21
CA CYS A 7 0.49 -43.55 18.92
C CYS A 7 1.46 -42.48 18.40
N ILE A 8 2.70 -42.86 18.09
CA ILE A 8 3.72 -41.94 17.56
C ILE A 8 3.30 -41.39 16.19
N LEU A 9 2.74 -42.24 15.31
CA LEU A 9 2.23 -41.84 14.00
C LEU A 9 1.02 -40.89 14.09
N CYS A 10 0.12 -41.11 15.05
CA CYS A 10 -1.01 -40.21 15.29
C CYS A 10 -0.55 -38.84 15.80
N ILE A 11 0.39 -38.79 16.74
CA ILE A 11 0.91 -37.52 17.27
C ILE A 11 1.63 -36.74 16.17
N LEU A 12 2.40 -37.42 15.32
CA LEU A 12 3.10 -36.80 14.20
C LEU A 12 2.12 -36.22 13.16
N SER A 13 1.04 -36.93 12.82
CA SER A 13 0.04 -36.43 11.87
C SER A 13 -0.73 -35.21 12.39
N LEU A 14 -1.06 -35.17 13.70
CA LEU A 14 -1.65 -33.98 14.32
C LEU A 14 -0.65 -32.80 14.39
N ALA A 15 0.65 -33.07 14.55
CA ALA A 15 1.67 -32.03 14.54
C ALA A 15 1.90 -31.42 13.14
N LEU A 16 1.73 -32.22 12.08
CA LEU A 16 1.85 -31.75 10.70
C LEU A 16 0.57 -31.09 10.15
N SER A 17 -0.58 -31.25 10.81
CA SER A 17 -1.77 -30.43 10.54
C SER A 17 -1.61 -29.03 11.14
N GLY A 18 -0.77 -28.22 10.48
CA GLY A 18 -0.60 -26.81 10.82
C GLY A 18 -1.92 -26.05 10.76
N CYS A 19 -2.11 -25.12 11.70
CA CYS A 19 -3.26 -24.23 11.72
C CYS A 19 -3.17 -23.29 10.50
N SER A 20 -3.86 -23.62 9.41
CA SER A 20 -3.96 -22.74 8.25
C SER A 20 -4.67 -21.46 8.68
N ARG A 21 -3.94 -20.34 8.66
CA ARG A 21 -4.49 -19.05 9.07
C ARG A 21 -5.59 -18.69 8.07
N SER A 22 -6.85 -18.79 8.52
CA SER A 22 -8.00 -18.39 7.72
C SER A 22 -7.78 -16.98 7.18
N VAL A 23 -7.87 -16.81 5.86
CA VAL A 23 -7.71 -15.51 5.20
C VAL A 23 -8.95 -14.68 5.51
N VAL A 24 -8.88 -13.87 6.56
CA VAL A 24 -9.92 -12.91 6.92
C VAL A 24 -9.70 -11.66 6.09
N TYR A 25 -10.48 -11.50 5.02
CA TYR A 25 -10.54 -10.26 4.27
C TYR A 25 -11.18 -9.19 5.15
N LYS A 26 -10.47 -8.08 5.34
CA LYS A 26 -11.00 -6.89 6.02
C LYS A 26 -11.39 -5.88 4.96
N GLU A 27 -12.61 -5.34 5.05
CA GLU A 27 -12.95 -4.16 4.28
C GLU A 27 -12.10 -3.00 4.77
N VAL A 28 -11.26 -2.50 3.88
CA VAL A 28 -10.47 -1.28 4.10
C VAL A 28 -11.16 -0.17 3.32
N TYR A 29 -11.21 1.03 3.90
CA TYR A 29 -11.75 2.19 3.20
C TYR A 29 -10.86 2.48 1.99
N LEU A 30 -11.37 2.21 0.78
CA LEU A 30 -10.70 2.62 -0.44
C LEU A 30 -10.80 4.15 -0.53
N PRO A 31 -9.69 4.87 -0.79
CA PRO A 31 -9.77 6.31 -0.98
C PRO A 31 -10.76 6.60 -2.10
N THR A 32 -11.78 7.42 -1.81
CA THR A 32 -12.73 7.90 -2.81
C THR A 32 -11.98 8.68 -3.87
N ASN A 33 -12.34 8.48 -5.15
CA ASN A 33 -11.65 9.15 -6.24
C ASN A 33 -11.74 10.66 -6.04
N CYS A 34 -10.58 11.31 -5.93
CA CYS A 34 -10.52 12.76 -5.86
C CYS A 34 -10.64 13.33 -7.27
N ASP A 35 -11.57 14.28 -7.46
CA ASP A 35 -11.82 14.94 -8.76
C ASP A 35 -10.75 16.00 -9.04
N VAL A 36 -9.48 15.58 -9.13
CA VAL A 36 -8.34 16.43 -9.48
C VAL A 36 -7.69 15.91 -10.74
N LYS A 37 -7.42 16.82 -11.68
CA LYS A 37 -6.73 16.47 -12.92
C LYS A 37 -5.27 16.13 -12.61
N ALA A 38 -4.82 14.95 -13.04
CA ALA A 38 -3.42 14.56 -12.91
C ALA A 38 -2.49 15.57 -13.60
N ARG A 39 -1.50 16.08 -12.85
CA ARG A 39 -0.48 17.01 -13.37
C ARG A 39 0.57 16.25 -14.18
N VAL A 40 1.06 16.86 -15.25
CA VAL A 40 2.13 16.28 -16.07
C VAL A 40 3.46 16.43 -15.32
N LYS A 41 4.14 15.31 -15.07
CA LYS A 41 5.44 15.31 -14.40
C LYS A 41 6.50 16.01 -15.28
N PRO A 42 7.27 16.98 -14.74
CA PRO A 42 8.32 17.64 -15.51
C PRO A 42 9.44 16.64 -15.86
N VAL A 43 9.99 16.80 -17.06
CA VAL A 43 11.08 15.98 -17.60
C VAL A 43 12.35 16.83 -17.62
N ASN A 44 13.48 16.25 -17.23
CA ASN A 44 14.74 16.98 -17.20
C ASN A 44 15.20 17.33 -18.62
N LYS A 45 15.24 18.63 -18.93
CA LYS A 45 15.68 19.17 -20.24
C LYS A 45 17.14 19.65 -20.24
N GLY A 46 17.96 19.21 -19.28
CA GLY A 46 19.41 19.46 -19.25
C GLY A 46 19.86 20.74 -18.54
N SER A 47 18.95 21.68 -18.27
CA SER A 47 19.22 22.86 -17.45
C SER A 47 18.74 22.64 -16.01
N SER A 48 19.68 22.37 -15.10
CA SER A 48 19.40 22.01 -13.70
C SER A 48 18.58 23.08 -12.96
N ALA A 49 18.90 24.36 -13.15
CA ALA A 49 18.18 25.45 -12.49
C ALA A 49 16.74 25.61 -12.99
N LEU A 50 16.47 25.40 -14.29
CA LEU A 50 15.12 25.46 -14.85
C LEU A 50 14.30 24.24 -14.44
N PHE A 51 14.91 23.05 -14.48
CA PHE A 51 14.27 21.82 -14.04
C PHE A 51 13.89 21.86 -12.54
N LEU A 52 14.75 22.45 -11.71
CA LEU A 52 14.47 22.62 -10.28
C LEU A 52 13.28 23.55 -10.05
N LYS A 53 13.18 24.65 -10.81
CA LYS A 53 12.00 25.53 -10.77
C LYS A 53 10.72 24.80 -11.18
N GLU A 54 10.77 24.03 -12.28
CA GLU A 54 9.63 23.23 -12.74
C GLU A 54 9.19 22.19 -11.70
N ILE A 55 10.14 21.53 -11.03
CA ILE A 55 9.85 20.59 -9.95
C ILE A 55 9.16 21.30 -8.79
N LEU A 56 9.67 22.46 -8.35
CA LEU A 56 9.09 23.18 -7.23
C LEU A 56 7.64 23.62 -7.51
N ILE A 57 7.36 24.06 -8.74
CA ILE A 57 5.99 24.39 -9.16
C ILE A 57 5.11 23.14 -9.18
N TYR A 58 5.64 22.02 -9.68
CA TYR A 58 4.93 20.74 -9.71
C TYR A 58 4.60 20.24 -8.30
N THR A 59 5.54 20.33 -7.34
CA THR A 59 5.32 19.93 -5.95
C THR A 59 4.31 20.83 -5.25
N GLN A 60 4.39 22.15 -5.45
CA GLN A 60 3.41 23.09 -4.90
C GLN A 60 1.99 22.76 -5.37
N GLY A 61 1.82 22.43 -6.65
CA GLY A 61 0.53 22.02 -7.20
C GLY A 61 0.01 20.72 -6.57
N LEU A 62 0.89 19.73 -6.38
CA LEU A 62 0.54 18.47 -5.73
C LEU A 62 0.12 18.66 -4.27
N GLU A 63 0.79 19.54 -3.53
CA GLU A 63 0.42 19.83 -2.14
C GLU A 63 -0.98 20.45 -2.04
N GLN A 64 -1.32 21.36 -2.97
CA GLN A 64 -2.66 21.94 -3.04
C GLN A 64 -3.73 20.92 -3.40
N ASP A 65 -3.47 20.06 -4.41
CA ASP A 65 -4.42 19.00 -4.80
C ASP A 65 -4.61 18.00 -3.64
N LEU A 66 -3.53 17.64 -2.96
CA LEU A 66 -3.58 16.73 -1.81
C LEU A 66 -4.38 17.34 -0.65
N ALA A 67 -4.19 18.63 -0.36
CA ALA A 67 -4.94 19.34 0.67
C ALA A 67 -6.45 19.40 0.32
N TYR A 68 -6.78 19.59 -0.96
CA TYR A 68 -8.16 19.50 -1.44
C TYR A 68 -8.74 18.09 -1.25
N CYS A 69 -8.00 17.05 -1.66
CA CYS A 69 -8.46 15.66 -1.52
C CYS A 69 -8.63 15.22 -0.06
N LYS A 70 -7.88 15.82 0.86
CA LYS A 70 -8.03 15.59 2.30
C LYS A 70 -9.13 16.43 2.96
N GLY A 71 -9.71 17.40 2.24
CA GLY A 71 -10.67 18.35 2.79
C GLY A 71 -10.05 19.39 3.74
N GLU A 72 -8.74 19.63 3.64
CA GLU A 72 -7.97 20.57 4.46
C GLU A 72 -7.77 21.94 3.78
N TYR A 73 -8.21 22.08 2.53
CA TYR A 73 -8.05 23.31 1.74
C TYR A 73 -8.89 24.47 2.29
N GLY A 74 -8.23 25.54 2.75
CA GLY A 74 -8.88 26.79 3.20
C GLY A 74 -9.32 26.83 4.66
N LYS A 75 -8.82 25.92 5.51
CA LYS A 75 -8.93 26.05 6.98
C LYS A 75 -7.84 26.98 7.54
#